data_AF-A0A380DIJ5-F1
#
_entry.id   AF-A0A380DIJ5-F1
#
_cell.length_a   1.000
_cell.length_b   1.000
_cell.length_c   1.000
_cell.angle_alpha   90.00
_cell.angle_beta   90.00
_cell.angle_gamma   90.00
#
_symmetry.space_group_name_H-M   'P 1'
#
loop_
_entity.id
_entity.type
_entity.pdbx_description
1 polymer ?
#
loop_
_entity_poly.entity_id
_entity_poly.type
_entity_poly.pdbx_seq_one_letter_code
_entity_poly.pdbx_strand_id
1 'polypeptide(L)'
;MQPNAKFPPSLRNMYKELADDIGCVRQTPHLQDWAREGVLLLNTVLTVRQGEANSHRDIGWETFTDEIIKAVSDYKEHVVFILWGKPAQQKIKLIDTSKHCIIKSVHPSPLSAYRGFFGSKPYSKANTYLESVGKSPINWCESEA
;
A
#
# COMPACT_ATOMS: atom_id res chain seq x y z
N MET A 1 -12.25 6.73 -10.87
CA MET A 1 -13.10 5.83 -10.04
C MET A 1 -14.51 6.38 -10.01
N GLN A 2 -15.55 5.53 -9.92
CA GLN A 2 -16.95 5.97 -10.01
C GLN A 2 -17.39 6.77 -8.76
N PRO A 3 -18.21 7.84 -8.90
CA PRO A 3 -18.60 8.74 -7.81
C PRO A 3 -19.35 8.10 -6.62
N ASN A 4 -19.91 6.90 -6.79
CA ASN A 4 -20.75 6.21 -5.79
C ASN A 4 -20.23 4.81 -5.41
N ALA A 5 -18.92 4.58 -5.54
CA ALA A 5 -18.33 3.28 -5.25
C ALA A 5 -18.47 2.91 -3.76
N LYS A 6 -19.11 1.77 -3.47
CA LYS A 6 -19.14 1.21 -2.12
C LYS A 6 -17.71 0.96 -1.64
N PHE A 7 -17.41 1.34 -0.40
CA PHE A 7 -16.14 1.05 0.25
C PHE A 7 -15.76 -0.44 0.14
N PRO A 8 -14.65 -0.78 -0.54
CA PRO A 8 -14.14 -2.14 -0.52
C PRO A 8 -13.82 -2.58 0.91
N PRO A 9 -14.09 -3.85 1.30
CA PRO A 9 -13.85 -4.31 2.67
C PRO A 9 -12.40 -4.12 3.14
N SER A 10 -11.42 -4.33 2.26
CA SER A 10 -10.01 -4.08 2.57
C SER A 10 -9.71 -2.61 2.83
N LEU A 11 -10.34 -1.69 2.08
CA LEU A 11 -10.16 -0.25 2.29
C LEU A 11 -10.71 0.19 3.64
N ARG A 12 -11.86 -0.36 4.08
CA ARG A 12 -12.39 -0.09 5.42
C ARG A 12 -11.42 -0.49 6.51
N ASN A 13 -10.77 -1.65 6.37
CA ASN A 13 -9.77 -2.10 7.32
C ASN A 13 -8.52 -1.21 7.28
N MET A 14 -8.06 -0.79 6.11
CA MET A 14 -6.98 0.19 5.98
C MET A 14 -7.30 1.47 6.74
N TYR A 15 -8.52 2.01 6.62
CA TYR A 15 -8.94 3.23 7.32
C TYR A 15 -9.13 3.02 8.82
N LYS A 16 -9.60 1.85 9.24
CA LYS A 16 -9.67 1.52 10.66
C LYS A 16 -8.28 1.50 11.30
N GLU A 17 -7.30 0.90 10.62
CA GLU A 17 -5.91 0.94 11.07
C GLU A 17 -5.34 2.36 11.02
N LEU A 18 -5.68 3.14 9.99
CA LEU A 18 -5.24 4.53 9.87
C LEU A 18 -5.72 5.39 11.05
N ALA A 19 -6.97 5.21 11.45
CA ALA A 19 -7.56 5.89 12.60
C ALA A 19 -6.90 5.48 13.92
N ASP A 20 -6.60 4.20 14.10
CA ASP A 20 -5.89 3.71 15.29
C ASP A 20 -4.41 4.15 15.33
N ASP A 21 -3.76 4.17 14.17
CA ASP A 21 -2.33 4.46 14.04
C ASP A 21 -2.01 5.94 14.25
N ILE A 22 -2.74 6.83 13.55
CA ILE A 22 -2.44 8.28 13.53
C ILE A 22 -3.65 9.17 13.81
N GLY A 23 -4.77 8.62 14.30
CA GLY A 23 -5.95 9.41 14.67
C GLY A 23 -6.77 9.93 13.49
N CYS A 24 -6.50 9.45 12.27
CA CYS A 24 -7.06 10.02 11.07
C CYS A 24 -8.29 9.27 10.55
N VAL A 25 -9.38 9.99 10.28
CA VAL A 25 -10.62 9.44 9.73
C VAL A 25 -10.82 9.94 8.30
N ARG A 26 -11.09 9.02 7.39
CA ARG A 26 -11.36 9.31 5.97
C ARG A 26 -12.79 8.89 5.62
N GLN A 27 -13.49 9.72 4.84
CA GLN A 27 -14.89 9.53 4.51
C GLN A 27 -15.13 9.16 3.04
N THR A 28 -14.13 9.36 2.16
CA THR A 28 -14.22 8.96 0.75
C THR A 28 -13.44 7.67 0.43
N PRO A 29 -13.87 6.89 -0.57
CA PRO A 29 -13.16 5.70 -1.01
C PRO A 29 -11.99 6.01 -1.96
N HIS A 30 -11.59 7.28 -2.08
CA HIS A 30 -10.57 7.73 -3.00
C HIS A 30 -9.23 7.92 -2.29
N LEU A 31 -8.13 7.59 -2.98
CA LEU A 31 -6.75 7.67 -2.49
C LEU A 31 -5.86 8.50 -3.43
N GLN A 32 -6.46 9.41 -4.21
CA GLN A 32 -5.72 10.23 -5.18
C GLN A 32 -4.81 11.25 -4.51
N ASP A 33 -5.22 11.74 -3.35
CA ASP A 33 -4.42 12.58 -2.46
C ASP A 33 -3.14 11.86 -2.01
N TRP A 34 -3.21 10.59 -1.61
CA TRP A 34 -2.00 9.80 -1.30
C TRP A 34 -1.05 9.74 -2.50
N ALA A 35 -1.59 9.56 -3.71
CA ALA A 35 -0.76 9.55 -4.92
C ALA A 35 -0.07 10.90 -5.19
N ARG A 36 -0.74 12.03 -4.89
CA ARG A 36 -0.16 13.37 -5.00
C ARG A 36 0.96 13.61 -3.98
N GLU A 37 0.85 13.00 -2.81
CA GLU A 37 1.89 12.97 -1.78
C GLU A 37 3.07 12.03 -2.13
N GLY A 38 3.02 11.33 -3.28
CA GLY A 38 4.08 10.44 -3.73
C GLY A 38 3.90 8.97 -3.38
N VAL A 39 2.70 8.56 -2.92
CA VAL A 39 2.38 7.16 -2.65
C VAL A 39 2.01 6.42 -3.94
N LEU A 40 2.85 5.48 -4.37
CA LEU A 40 2.55 4.60 -5.50
C LEU A 40 1.62 3.45 -5.07
N LEU A 41 0.35 3.52 -5.47
CA LEU A 41 -0.66 2.49 -5.24
C LEU A 41 -0.63 1.42 -6.33
N LEU A 42 0.27 0.44 -6.19
CA LEU A 42 0.50 -0.60 -7.20
C LEU A 42 -0.14 -1.94 -6.81
N ASN A 43 -1.06 -2.43 -7.64
CA ASN A 43 -1.50 -3.82 -7.58
C ASN A 43 -0.49 -4.73 -8.29
N THR A 44 -0.33 -5.97 -7.82
CA THR A 44 0.51 -7.00 -8.49
C THR A 44 -0.12 -7.57 -9.75
N VAL A 45 -1.45 -7.46 -9.88
CA VAL A 45 -2.21 -7.79 -11.09
C VAL A 45 -3.12 -6.60 -11.40
N LEU A 46 -3.02 -6.05 -12.61
CA LEU A 46 -3.64 -4.75 -12.93
C LEU A 46 -5.07 -4.86 -13.47
N THR A 47 -5.54 -6.06 -13.79
CA THR A 47 -6.91 -6.29 -14.29
C THR A 47 -7.51 -7.55 -13.67
N VAL A 48 -8.84 -7.64 -13.68
CA VAL A 48 -9.59 -8.80 -13.20
C VAL A 48 -10.92 -8.86 -13.95
N ARG A 49 -11.45 -10.06 -14.21
CA ARG A 49 -12.80 -10.24 -14.74
C ARG A 49 -13.83 -10.00 -13.65
N GLN A 50 -14.99 -9.49 -14.05
CA GLN A 50 -16.07 -9.19 -13.12
C GLN A 50 -16.52 -10.45 -12.37
N GLY A 51 -16.51 -10.41 -11.04
CA GLY A 51 -16.95 -11.53 -10.19
C GLY A 51 -15.92 -12.66 -10.03
N GLU A 52 -14.82 -12.67 -10.79
CA GLU A 52 -13.85 -13.76 -10.78
C GLU A 52 -12.52 -13.29 -10.14
N ALA A 53 -12.41 -13.46 -8.82
CA ALA A 53 -11.20 -13.10 -8.09
C ALA A 53 -9.96 -13.83 -8.65
N ASN A 54 -8.89 -13.08 -8.93
CA ASN A 54 -7.63 -13.60 -9.49
C ASN A 54 -7.72 -14.22 -10.90
N SER A 55 -8.78 -13.95 -11.66
CA SER A 55 -8.98 -14.46 -13.04
C SER A 55 -7.85 -14.14 -14.02
N HIS A 56 -7.11 -13.06 -13.77
CA HIS A 56 -5.97 -12.61 -14.57
C HIS A 56 -4.64 -12.78 -13.85
N ARG A 57 -4.55 -13.68 -12.87
CA ARG A 57 -3.27 -14.10 -12.30
C ARG A 57 -2.49 -14.91 -13.35
N ASP A 58 -1.17 -14.79 -13.32
CA ASP A 58 -0.23 -15.57 -14.13
C ASP A 58 -0.37 -15.32 -15.66
N ILE A 59 -0.96 -14.18 -16.06
CA ILE A 59 -1.07 -13.77 -17.48
C ILE A 59 -0.01 -12.76 -17.90
N GLY A 60 0.96 -12.46 -17.03
CA GLY A 60 2.11 -11.60 -17.32
C GLY A 60 2.09 -10.22 -16.65
N TRP A 61 0.99 -9.83 -15.99
CA TRP A 61 0.94 -8.58 -15.22
C TRP A 61 2.00 -8.54 -14.13
N GLU A 62 2.26 -9.67 -13.49
CA GLU A 62 3.25 -9.80 -12.44
C GLU A 62 4.65 -9.44 -12.95
N THR A 63 4.98 -9.80 -14.20
CA THR A 63 6.26 -9.44 -14.82
C THR A 63 6.40 -7.93 -14.94
N PHE A 64 5.35 -7.26 -15.44
CA PHE A 64 5.35 -5.82 -15.57
C PHE A 64 5.48 -5.11 -14.20
N THR A 65 4.70 -5.55 -13.21
CA THR A 65 4.77 -4.96 -11.87
C THR A 65 6.08 -5.23 -11.16
N ASP A 66 6.74 -6.37 -11.46
CA ASP A 66 8.05 -6.71 -10.91
C ASP A 66 9.13 -5.77 -11.45
N GLU A 67 9.08 -5.44 -12.75
CA GLU A 67 9.99 -4.45 -13.33
C GLU A 67 9.76 -3.04 -12.77
N ILE A 68 8.52 -2.66 -12.46
CA ILE A 68 8.25 -1.39 -11.76
C ILE A 68 8.91 -1.38 -10.38
N ILE A 69 8.76 -2.46 -9.60
CA ILE A 69 9.35 -2.56 -8.27
C ILE A 69 10.88 -2.48 -8.35
N LYS A 70 11.49 -3.22 -9.28
CA LYS A 70 12.95 -3.17 -9.52
C LYS A 70 13.40 -1.78 -9.90
N ALA A 71 12.73 -1.12 -10.86
CA ALA A 71 13.09 0.23 -11.28
C ALA A 71 13.02 1.23 -10.11
N VAL A 72 11.98 1.15 -9.26
CA VAL A 72 11.93 1.97 -8.05
C VAL A 72 13.09 1.65 -7.11
N SER A 73 13.41 0.36 -6.92
CA SER A 73 14.52 -0.05 -6.07
C SER A 73 15.89 0.38 -6.62
N ASP A 74 16.09 0.38 -7.93
CA ASP A 74 17.38 0.65 -8.55
C ASP A 74 17.65 2.15 -8.62
N TYR A 75 16.64 2.95 -8.98
CA TYR A 75 16.80 4.36 -9.31
C TYR A 75 16.35 5.34 -8.22
N LYS A 76 15.78 4.86 -7.11
CA LYS A 76 15.42 5.70 -5.96
C LYS A 76 16.23 5.29 -4.74
N GLU A 77 16.16 6.13 -3.72
CA GLU A 77 16.77 5.89 -2.41
C GLU A 77 15.75 6.25 -1.32
N HIS A 78 15.86 5.55 -0.19
CA HIS A 78 15.03 5.80 0.98
C HIS A 78 13.51 5.73 0.71
N VAL A 79 13.10 4.82 -0.18
CA VAL A 79 11.70 4.47 -0.42
C VAL A 79 11.19 3.57 0.71
N VAL A 80 9.94 3.79 1.12
CA VAL A 80 9.21 2.91 2.04
C VAL A 80 8.36 1.95 1.22
N PHE A 81 8.64 0.65 1.28
CA PHE A 81 7.82 -0.40 0.69
C PHE A 81 6.91 -1.00 1.76
N ILE A 82 5.59 -0.78 1.62
CA ILE A 82 4.58 -1.36 2.49
C ILE A 82 4.02 -2.63 1.82
N LEU A 83 4.35 -3.79 2.38
CA LEU A 83 4.07 -5.11 1.78
C LEU A 83 3.04 -5.88 2.62
N TRP A 84 1.78 -5.74 2.23
CA TRP A 84 0.65 -6.41 2.89
C TRP A 84 0.31 -7.76 2.27
N GLY A 85 0.47 -8.82 3.06
CA GLY A 85 0.17 -10.20 2.67
C GLY A 85 1.31 -10.91 1.93
N LYS A 86 1.21 -12.24 1.85
CA LYS A 86 2.26 -13.12 1.30
C LYS A 86 2.68 -12.76 -0.14
N PRO A 87 1.75 -12.47 -1.09
CA PRO A 87 2.16 -12.13 -2.45
C PRO A 87 3.03 -10.87 -2.54
N ALA A 88 2.69 -9.82 -1.77
CA ALA A 88 3.49 -8.60 -1.71
C ALA A 88 4.86 -8.85 -1.05
N GLN A 89 4.87 -9.62 0.05
CA GLN A 89 6.12 -9.96 0.75
C GLN A 89 7.08 -10.82 -0.09
N GLN A 90 6.58 -11.63 -1.02
CA GLN A 90 7.44 -12.37 -1.96
C GLN A 90 8.23 -11.46 -2.91
N LYS A 91 7.81 -10.20 -3.07
CA LYS A 91 8.49 -9.20 -3.90
C LYS A 91 9.70 -8.55 -3.22
N ILE A 92 9.97 -8.84 -1.94
CA ILE A 92 11.16 -8.35 -1.23
C ILE A 92 12.46 -8.68 -1.96
N LYS A 93 12.51 -9.82 -2.66
CA LYS A 93 13.68 -10.23 -3.46
C LYS A 93 14.03 -9.27 -4.61
N LEU A 94 13.12 -8.35 -4.94
CA LEU A 94 13.29 -7.33 -5.99
C LEU A 94 13.72 -5.98 -5.41
N ILE A 95 13.88 -5.88 -4.09
CA ILE A 95 14.12 -4.64 -3.38
C ILE A 95 15.47 -4.72 -2.67
N ASP A 96 16.33 -3.74 -2.92
CA ASP A 96 17.56 -3.55 -2.16
C ASP A 96 17.24 -3.02 -0.76
N THR A 97 17.20 -3.91 0.22
CA THR A 97 16.87 -3.59 1.60
C THR A 97 17.96 -2.83 2.34
N SER A 98 19.14 -2.63 1.74
CA SER A 98 20.17 -1.73 2.29
C SER A 98 19.85 -0.26 2.02
N LYS A 99 19.11 0.03 0.94
CA LYS A 99 18.71 1.39 0.52
C LYS A 99 17.31 1.80 0.98
N HIS A 100 16.46 0.84 1.33
CA HIS A 100 15.02 1.03 1.47
C HIS A 100 14.46 0.50 2.79
N CYS A 101 13.34 1.09 3.22
CA CYS A 101 12.60 0.61 4.37
C CYS A 101 11.51 -0.37 3.94
N ILE A 102 11.39 -1.48 4.68
CA ILE A 102 10.39 -2.52 4.43
C ILE A 102 9.44 -2.60 5.63
N ILE A 103 8.15 -2.31 5.40
CA ILE A 103 7.08 -2.46 6.38
C ILE A 103 6.20 -3.63 5.95
N LYS A 104 6.03 -4.64 6.81
CA LYS A 104 5.30 -5.88 6.49
C LYS A 104 4.18 -6.11 7.49
N SER A 105 3.04 -6.55 6.98
CA SER A 105 1.98 -7.15 7.79
C SER A 105 1.13 -8.10 6.93
N VAL A 106 0.16 -8.77 7.55
CA VAL A 106 -0.83 -9.57 6.80
C VAL A 106 -1.74 -8.65 5.98
N HIS A 107 -2.46 -9.21 5.01
CA HIS A 107 -3.32 -8.41 4.12
C HIS A 107 -4.49 -7.76 4.88
N PRO A 108 -4.92 -6.52 4.54
CA PRO A 108 -6.11 -5.87 5.14
C PRO A 108 -7.45 -6.54 4.78
N SER A 109 -7.46 -7.69 4.13
CA SER A 109 -8.70 -8.42 3.84
C SER A 109 -9.39 -8.81 5.14
N PRO A 110 -10.74 -8.79 5.22
CA PRO A 110 -11.47 -9.29 6.38
C PRO A 110 -11.03 -10.70 6.83
N LEU A 111 -10.59 -11.53 5.87
CA LEU A 111 -10.12 -12.89 6.13
C LEU A 111 -8.82 -12.96 6.97
N SER A 112 -8.02 -11.89 6.97
CA SER A 112 -6.68 -11.89 7.56
C SER A 112 -6.38 -10.71 8.48
N ALA A 113 -7.13 -9.61 8.44
CA ALA A 113 -6.75 -8.36 9.08
C ALA A 113 -6.49 -8.49 10.60
N TYR A 114 -7.31 -9.28 11.29
CA TYR A 114 -7.17 -9.54 12.73
C TYR A 114 -5.92 -10.36 13.11
N ARG A 115 -5.24 -10.97 12.14
CA ARG A 115 -4.04 -11.80 12.37
C ARG A 115 -2.74 -10.99 12.36
N GLY A 116 -2.83 -9.65 12.39
CA GLY A 116 -1.68 -8.77 12.50
C GLY A 116 -1.61 -7.63 11.48
N PHE A 117 -2.70 -7.31 10.76
CA PHE A 117 -2.79 -6.05 10.02
C PHE A 117 -3.15 -4.94 11.00
N PHE A 118 -4.16 -5.20 11.85
CA PHE A 118 -4.50 -4.29 12.93
C PHE A 118 -3.37 -4.22 13.97
N GLY A 119 -2.98 -3.01 14.36
CA GLY A 119 -1.83 -2.73 15.21
C GLY A 119 -0.48 -2.82 14.49
N SER A 120 -0.46 -3.03 13.16
CA SER A 120 0.80 -3.04 12.40
C SER A 120 1.40 -1.65 12.23
N LYS A 121 0.60 -0.60 12.41
CA LYS A 121 0.97 0.82 12.40
C LYS A 121 1.81 1.22 11.18
N PRO A 122 1.36 0.90 9.95
CA PRO A 122 2.19 1.07 8.76
C PRO A 122 2.38 2.54 8.38
N TYR A 123 1.44 3.42 8.75
CA TYR A 123 1.42 4.83 8.34
C TYR A 123 2.37 5.65 9.19
N SER A 124 2.31 5.52 10.52
CA SER A 124 3.24 6.20 11.43
C SER A 124 4.68 5.71 11.24
N LYS A 125 4.89 4.41 11.02
CA LYS A 125 6.21 3.84 10.72
C LYS A 125 6.78 4.38 9.42
N ALA A 126 5.96 4.54 8.38
CA ALA A 126 6.39 5.13 7.12
C ALA A 126 6.86 6.57 7.32
N ASN A 127 6.07 7.40 8.00
CA ASN A 127 6.42 8.79 8.28
C ASN A 127 7.67 8.90 9.18
N THR A 128 7.77 8.08 10.23
CA THR A 128 8.95 8.03 11.11
C THR A 128 10.22 7.74 10.32
N TYR A 129 10.17 6.77 9.39
CA TYR A 129 11.31 6.48 8.55
C TYR A 129 11.66 7.64 7.62
N LEU A 130 10.67 8.22 6.93
CA LEU A 130 10.89 9.35 6.03
C LEU A 130 11.52 10.55 6.76
N GLU A 131 11.02 10.89 7.93
CA GLU A 131 11.58 11.95 8.78
C GLU A 131 13.01 11.64 9.20
N SER A 132 13.31 10.39 9.57
CA SER A 132 14.66 9.97 9.99
C SER A 132 15.73 10.11 8.90
N VAL A 133 15.31 10.13 7.63
CA VAL A 133 16.18 10.32 6.45
C VAL A 133 16.00 11.70 5.82
N GLY A 134 15.39 12.65 6.54
CA GLY A 134 15.22 14.04 6.10
C GLY A 134 14.23 14.25 4.96
N LYS A 135 13.32 13.30 4.73
CA LYS A 135 12.21 13.43 3.76
C LYS A 135 10.94 13.92 4.46
N SER A 136 10.12 14.64 3.71
CA SER A 136 8.80 15.07 4.19
C SER A 136 7.91 13.84 4.50
N PRO A 137 7.20 13.83 5.64
CA PRO A 137 6.22 12.81 5.93
C PRO A 137 5.04 12.90 4.95
N ILE A 138 4.33 11.79 4.77
CA ILE A 138 3.13 11.73 3.94
C ILE A 138 1.93 12.26 4.75
N ASN A 139 1.13 13.15 4.14
CA ASN A 139 -0.19 13.43 4.67
C ASN A 139 -1.17 12.32 4.29
N TRP A 140 -1.39 11.38 5.23
CA TRP A 140 -2.34 10.28 5.03
C TRP A 140 -3.80 10.70 5.22
N CYS A 141 -4.05 11.88 5.77
CA CYS A 141 -5.41 12.36 6.00
C CYS A 141 -6.07 12.88 4.74
N GLU A 142 -7.40 12.91 4.78
CA GLU A 142 -8.19 13.47 3.70
C GLU A 142 -7.92 14.98 3.66
N SER A 143 -7.20 15.42 2.64
CA SER A 143 -7.04 16.85 2.34
C SER A 143 -8.29 17.33 1.60
N GLU A 144 -8.82 18.49 1.97
CA GLU A 144 -9.81 19.18 1.14
C GLU A 144 -9.20 19.41 -0.26
N ALA A 145 -9.98 19.08 -1.29
CA ALA A 145 -9.57 19.19 -2.69
C ALA A 145 -9.63 20.63 -3.21
#